data_AF-A0A2A4T3K1-F1
#
_entry.id   AF-A0A2A4T3K1-F1
#
_cell.length_a   1.000
_cell.length_b   1.000
_cell.length_c   1.000
_cell.angle_alpha   90.00
_cell.angle_beta   90.00
_cell.angle_gamma   90.00
#
_symmetry.space_group_name_H-M   'P 1'
#
loop_
_entity.id
_entity.type
_entity.pdbx_description
1 polymer ?
#
loop_
_entity_poly.entity_id
_entity_poly.type
_entity_poly.pdbx_seq_one_letter_code
_entity_poly.pdbx_strand_id
1 'polypeptide(L)'
;MSIRIISRILRIVFPKSETPVSTLTRLKPEFQKLREELYDASKEQPLDGIVTFFDVVSKWADRGVRDLIGESEKSQDGLLEDLRAFGKHLQNAGRSSYGWNRTEIGEEVRANQVYLGNIFGLFTKTVMFWKGYKDEKPGRFLQEGMRRMNSYNVVSVQARDFMESHIGPMTTILRKLEAAG
;
A
#
# COMPACT_ATOMS: atom_id res chain seq x y z
N MET A 1 -14.49 25.94 12.79
CA MET A 1 -14.87 24.71 13.53
C MET A 1 -14.69 23.56 12.54
N SER A 2 -13.87 22.52 12.69
CA SER A 2 -13.31 21.86 13.87
C SER A 2 -12.03 21.11 13.48
N ILE A 3 -10.85 21.71 13.67
CA ILE A 3 -9.55 20.99 13.62
C ILE A 3 -9.21 20.41 15.01
N ARG A 4 -9.91 20.86 16.06
CA ARG A 4 -9.62 20.47 17.46
C ARG A 4 -10.30 19.19 17.94
N ILE A 5 -11.21 18.58 17.16
CA ILE A 5 -11.97 17.39 17.61
C ILE A 5 -11.28 16.08 17.19
N ILE A 6 -10.64 16.03 16.02
CA ILE A 6 -9.96 14.80 15.55
C ILE A 6 -8.69 14.50 16.38
N SER A 7 -8.01 15.54 16.87
CA SER A 7 -6.84 15.40 17.75
C SER A 7 -7.16 14.75 19.11
N ARG A 8 -8.42 14.71 19.53
CA ARG A 8 -8.81 14.21 20.87
C ARG A 8 -9.18 12.72 20.88
N ILE A 9 -9.47 12.11 19.73
CA ILE A 9 -9.82 10.69 19.63
C ILE A 9 -8.58 9.82 19.35
N LEU A 10 -7.49 10.39 18.80
CA LEU A 10 -6.24 9.66 18.53
C LEU A 10 -5.26 9.62 19.73
N ARG A 11 -5.59 10.22 20.88
CA ARG A 11 -4.76 10.17 22.10
C ARG A 11 -4.96 8.93 22.98
N ILE A 12 -5.66 7.91 22.48
CA ILE A 12 -6.02 6.72 23.29
C ILE A 12 -5.08 5.52 23.06
N VAL A 13 -4.12 5.55 22.12
CA VAL A 13 -3.37 4.33 21.74
C VAL A 13 -1.91 4.28 22.22
N PHE A 14 -1.33 5.39 22.70
CA PHE A 14 0.08 5.38 23.14
C PHE A 14 0.27 6.13 24.46
N PRO A 15 0.55 5.42 25.57
CA PRO A 15 0.98 6.06 26.80
C PRO A 15 2.24 6.88 26.51
N LYS A 16 2.30 8.13 26.98
CA LYS A 16 3.46 9.04 26.86
C LYS A 16 4.79 8.50 27.42
N SER A 17 4.82 7.27 27.93
CA SER A 17 5.92 6.62 28.63
C SER A 17 6.40 5.30 28.01
N GLU A 18 5.84 4.85 26.88
CA GLU A 18 6.34 3.64 26.21
C GLU A 18 7.69 3.91 25.53
N THR A 19 8.67 3.03 25.75
CA THR A 19 9.94 3.08 25.03
C THR A 19 9.72 2.56 23.59
N PRO A 20 10.51 3.00 22.60
CA PRO A 20 10.39 2.51 21.23
C PRO A 20 10.42 0.98 21.13
N VAL A 21 11.26 0.32 21.94
CA VAL A 21 11.34 -1.15 22.00
C VAL A 21 10.01 -1.76 22.46
N SER A 22 9.42 -1.26 23.56
CA SER A 22 8.13 -1.78 24.04
C SER A 22 6.99 -1.61 23.03
N THR A 23 6.99 -0.50 22.28
CA THR A 23 6.02 -0.25 21.20
C THR A 23 6.21 -1.25 20.06
N LEU A 24 7.46 -1.51 19.64
CA LEU A 24 7.76 -2.48 18.58
C LEU A 24 7.41 -3.91 19.00
N THR A 25 7.73 -4.32 20.22
CA THR A 25 7.36 -5.65 20.74
C THR A 25 5.84 -5.83 20.70
N ARG A 26 5.06 -4.80 21.06
CA ARG A 26 3.59 -4.82 21.01
C ARG A 26 3.04 -4.87 19.58
N LEU A 27 3.67 -4.15 18.65
CA LEU A 27 3.25 -4.08 17.23
C LEU A 27 3.72 -5.28 16.40
N LYS A 28 4.67 -6.07 16.90
CA LYS A 28 5.22 -7.25 16.21
C LYS A 28 4.16 -8.18 15.61
N PRO A 29 3.06 -8.56 16.31
CA PRO A 29 2.02 -9.40 15.71
C PRO A 29 1.30 -8.70 14.55
N GLU A 30 1.11 -7.38 14.64
CA GLU A 30 0.49 -6.60 13.56
C GLU A 30 1.42 -6.49 12.35
N PHE A 31 2.73 -6.34 12.54
CA PHE A 31 3.71 -6.35 11.45
C PHE A 31 3.80 -7.71 10.75
N GLN A 32 3.76 -8.80 11.51
CA GLN A 32 3.71 -10.15 10.96
C GLN A 32 2.46 -10.36 10.11
N LYS A 33 1.30 -9.96 10.65
CA LYS A 33 0.02 -10.03 9.93
C LYS A 33 0.05 -9.19 8.65
N LEU A 34 0.55 -7.95 8.71
CA LEU A 34 0.68 -7.11 7.52
C LEU A 34 1.58 -7.78 6.47
N ARG A 35 2.71 -8.36 6.89
CA ARG A 35 3.62 -9.05 5.97
C ARG A 35 2.96 -10.24 5.28
N GLU A 36 2.13 -11.00 6.00
CA GLU A 36 1.35 -12.10 5.46
C GLU A 36 0.29 -11.58 4.46
N GLU A 37 -0.47 -10.55 4.82
CA GLU A 37 -1.47 -9.93 3.95
C GLU A 37 -0.85 -9.36 2.66
N LEU A 38 0.32 -8.73 2.75
CA LEU A 38 1.08 -8.26 1.58
C LEU A 38 1.58 -9.43 0.72
N TYR A 39 2.03 -10.53 1.34
CA TYR A 39 2.45 -11.72 0.62
C TYR A 39 1.27 -12.36 -0.12
N ASP A 40 0.13 -12.50 0.52
CA ASP A 40 -1.08 -13.09 -0.07
C ASP A 40 -1.56 -12.26 -1.27
N ALA A 41 -1.60 -10.93 -1.12
CA ALA A 41 -1.92 -10.03 -2.22
C ALA A 41 -0.96 -10.22 -3.43
N SER A 42 0.32 -10.51 -3.19
CA SER A 42 1.29 -10.77 -4.26
C SER A 42 1.10 -12.11 -4.99
N LYS A 43 0.31 -13.03 -4.42
CA LYS A 43 -0.01 -14.35 -5.01
C LYS A 43 -1.30 -14.36 -5.83
N GLU A 44 -2.14 -13.36 -5.64
CA GLU A 44 -3.36 -13.19 -6.41
C GLU A 44 -3.07 -12.87 -7.88
N GLN A 45 -4.11 -13.00 -8.73
CA GLN A 45 -4.04 -12.46 -10.08
C GLN A 45 -3.75 -10.94 -9.98
N PRO A 46 -2.86 -10.35 -10.79
CA PRO A 46 -2.35 -8.99 -10.54
C PRO A 46 -3.40 -7.88 -10.33
N LEU A 47 -4.54 -7.95 -11.04
CA LEU A 47 -5.63 -6.98 -10.90
C LEU A 47 -6.51 -7.23 -9.66
N ASP A 48 -6.61 -8.46 -9.18
CA ASP A 48 -7.18 -8.77 -7.87
C ASP A 48 -6.22 -8.34 -6.76
N GLY A 49 -4.96 -8.77 -6.88
CA GLY A 49 -3.90 -8.51 -5.91
C GLY A 49 -3.66 -7.03 -5.66
N ILE A 50 -3.71 -6.17 -6.69
CA ILE A 50 -3.54 -4.72 -6.51
C ILE A 50 -4.69 -4.09 -5.69
N VAL A 51 -5.91 -4.63 -5.80
CA VAL A 51 -7.05 -4.18 -4.99
C VAL A 51 -6.83 -4.59 -3.54
N THR A 52 -6.49 -5.86 -3.30
CA THR A 52 -6.18 -6.39 -1.97
C THR A 52 -5.01 -5.64 -1.32
N PHE A 53 -3.92 -5.43 -2.07
CA PHE A 53 -2.76 -4.66 -1.65
C PHE A 53 -3.14 -3.24 -1.23
N PHE A 54 -3.93 -2.53 -2.05
CA PHE A 54 -4.37 -1.17 -1.71
C PHE A 54 -5.27 -1.15 -0.48
N ASP A 55 -6.15 -2.12 -0.29
CA ASP A 55 -7.01 -2.23 0.89
C ASP A 55 -6.18 -2.39 2.17
N VAL A 56 -5.20 -3.30 2.14
CA VAL A 56 -4.27 -3.58 3.25
C VAL A 56 -3.43 -2.34 3.57
N VAL A 57 -2.76 -1.75 2.57
CA VAL A 57 -1.90 -0.58 2.75
C VAL A 57 -2.68 0.63 3.24
N SER A 58 -3.88 0.87 2.70
CA SER A 58 -4.69 2.03 3.08
C SER A 58 -5.13 1.97 4.54
N LYS A 59 -5.51 0.80 5.04
CA LYS A 59 -5.83 0.62 6.47
C LYS A 59 -4.67 0.97 7.39
N TRP A 60 -3.44 0.69 6.96
CA TRP A 60 -2.23 1.07 7.70
C TRP A 60 -1.86 2.55 7.54
N ALA A 61 -2.01 3.09 6.33
CA ALA A 61 -1.76 4.51 6.06
C ALA A 61 -2.74 5.41 6.84
N ASP A 62 -4.03 5.03 6.90
CA ASP A 62 -5.09 5.75 7.61
C ASP A 62 -4.84 5.83 9.12
N ARG A 63 -4.15 4.84 9.70
CA ARG A 63 -3.74 4.84 11.13
C ARG A 63 -2.61 5.82 11.41
N GLY A 64 -1.82 6.20 10.41
CA GLY A 64 -0.68 7.10 10.53
C GLY A 64 0.56 6.46 11.16
N VAL A 65 1.65 6.36 10.38
CA VAL A 65 2.94 5.82 10.89
C VAL A 65 3.57 6.71 11.98
N ARG A 66 3.26 8.01 11.98
CA ARG A 66 3.76 8.94 13.00
C ARG A 66 3.30 8.58 14.41
N ASP A 67 2.12 8.00 14.54
CA ASP A 67 1.59 7.56 15.84
C ASP A 67 2.34 6.34 16.36
N LEU A 68 2.94 5.51 15.49
CA LEU A 68 3.78 4.36 15.86
C LEU A 68 5.17 4.75 16.37
N ILE A 69 5.69 5.91 15.95
CA ILE A 69 7.07 6.33 16.21
C ILE A 69 7.20 6.95 17.62
N GLY A 70 6.12 7.51 18.16
CA GLY A 70 6.21 8.43 19.31
C GLY A 70 7.11 9.63 18.98
N GLU A 71 6.98 10.74 19.69
CA GLU A 71 7.92 11.87 19.53
C GLU A 71 9.29 11.56 20.18
N SER A 72 9.81 10.35 20.02
CA SER A 72 11.10 9.95 20.60
C SER A 72 12.22 10.35 19.64
N GLU A 73 12.71 11.58 19.79
CA GLU A 73 13.93 12.11 19.14
C GLU A 73 15.22 11.32 19.47
N LYS A 74 15.13 10.22 20.23
CA LYS A 74 16.27 9.45 20.76
C LYS A 74 16.33 7.99 20.31
N SER A 75 15.50 7.57 19.35
CA SER A 75 15.62 6.20 18.82
C SER A 75 16.89 6.05 17.98
N GLN A 76 17.59 4.92 18.12
CA GLN A 76 18.74 4.52 17.30
C GLN A 76 18.56 4.91 15.83
N ASP A 77 19.55 5.62 15.26
CA ASP A 77 19.44 6.29 13.95
C ASP A 77 18.84 5.39 12.85
N GLY A 78 19.22 4.10 12.80
CA GLY A 78 18.72 3.16 11.79
C GLY A 78 17.23 2.77 11.93
N LEU A 79 16.70 2.69 13.16
CA LEU A 79 15.30 2.31 13.38
C LEU A 79 14.33 3.40 12.90
N LEU A 80 14.69 4.66 13.16
CA LEU A 80 13.89 5.80 12.72
C LEU A 80 13.87 5.92 11.20
N GLU A 81 14.99 5.62 10.54
CA GLU A 81 15.09 5.58 9.09
C GLU A 81 14.21 4.48 8.49
N ASP A 82 14.25 3.27 9.05
CA ASP A 82 13.40 2.15 8.62
C ASP A 82 11.92 2.50 8.78
N LEU A 83 11.50 3.09 9.91
CA LEU A 83 10.11 3.53 10.13
C LEU A 83 9.68 4.64 9.15
N ARG A 84 10.56 5.61 8.86
CA ARG A 84 10.31 6.67 7.87
C ARG A 84 10.18 6.08 6.45
N ALA A 85 11.04 5.14 6.08
CA ALA A 85 10.99 4.46 4.81
C ALA A 85 9.68 3.67 4.66
N PHE A 86 9.26 2.94 5.70
CA PHE A 86 8.00 2.23 5.73
C PHE A 86 6.80 3.18 5.57
N GLY A 87 6.79 4.30 6.32
CA GLY A 87 5.76 5.33 6.19
C GLY A 87 5.70 5.95 4.80
N LYS A 88 6.84 6.14 4.13
CA LYS A 88 6.88 6.62 2.75
C LYS A 88 6.25 5.62 1.78
N HIS A 89 6.50 4.33 1.92
CA HIS A 89 5.84 3.32 1.09
C HIS A 89 4.32 3.29 1.33
N LEU A 90 3.87 3.36 2.59
CA LEU A 90 2.44 3.44 2.91
C LEU A 90 1.78 4.70 2.32
N GLN A 91 2.47 5.84 2.35
CA GLN A 91 1.98 7.09 1.76
C GLN A 91 1.90 7.01 0.23
N ASN A 92 2.95 6.52 -0.42
CA ASN A 92 3.05 6.46 -1.88
C ASN A 92 2.07 5.44 -2.48
N ALA A 93 1.80 4.35 -1.77
CA ALA A 93 0.82 3.34 -2.14
C ALA A 93 -0.54 3.52 -1.45
N GLY A 94 -0.73 4.63 -0.73
CA GLY A 94 -1.97 4.92 -0.01
C GLY A 94 -3.05 5.55 -0.89
N ARG A 95 -4.08 6.09 -0.23
CA ARG A 95 -5.18 6.79 -0.87
C ARG A 95 -4.72 8.11 -1.48
N SER A 96 -5.13 8.40 -2.71
CA SER A 96 -4.82 9.65 -3.41
C SER A 96 -5.93 9.98 -4.41
N SER A 97 -6.51 11.17 -4.31
CA SER A 97 -7.59 11.65 -5.20
C SER A 97 -7.22 11.67 -6.68
N TYR A 98 -5.92 11.76 -6.99
CA TYR A 98 -5.39 11.73 -8.35
C TYR A 98 -4.58 10.46 -8.67
N GLY A 99 -4.42 9.57 -7.70
CA GLY A 99 -3.67 8.32 -7.83
C GLY A 99 -4.49 7.17 -8.40
N TRP A 100 -3.97 5.96 -8.23
CA TRP A 100 -4.65 4.71 -8.61
C TRP A 100 -5.75 4.34 -7.62
N ASN A 101 -5.48 4.40 -6.32
CA ASN A 101 -6.49 4.23 -5.28
C ASN A 101 -7.09 5.59 -4.88
N ARG A 102 -8.35 5.85 -5.27
CA ARG A 102 -9.02 7.15 -5.07
C ARG A 102 -10.10 7.14 -3.97
N THR A 103 -10.10 6.11 -3.14
CA THR A 103 -11.04 5.95 -2.02
C THR A 103 -10.79 6.97 -0.91
N GLU A 104 -11.79 7.17 -0.05
CA GLU A 104 -11.68 8.05 1.13
C GLU A 104 -11.15 7.31 2.36
N ILE A 105 -10.68 8.06 3.37
CA ILE A 105 -10.16 7.50 4.63
C ILE A 105 -11.22 6.60 5.28
N GLY A 106 -10.82 5.38 5.66
CA GLY A 106 -11.69 4.38 6.26
C GLY A 106 -12.57 3.60 5.28
N GLU A 107 -12.58 3.93 3.99
CA GLU A 107 -13.33 3.21 2.97
C GLU A 107 -12.61 1.91 2.57
N GLU A 108 -13.36 0.83 2.34
CA GLU A 108 -12.82 -0.42 1.79
C GLU A 108 -12.44 -0.22 0.31
N VAL A 109 -11.28 -0.72 -0.10
CA VAL A 109 -10.85 -0.58 -1.50
C VAL A 109 -11.47 -1.67 -2.37
N ARG A 110 -12.17 -1.26 -3.43
CA ARG A 110 -12.85 -2.17 -4.36
C ARG A 110 -12.37 -2.00 -5.81
N ALA A 111 -12.60 -3.03 -6.62
CA ALA A 111 -12.16 -3.08 -8.03
C ALA A 111 -12.73 -1.94 -8.92
N ASN A 112 -13.87 -1.36 -8.57
CA ASN A 112 -14.45 -0.20 -9.29
C ASN A 112 -13.87 1.14 -8.84
N GLN A 113 -12.94 1.16 -7.88
CA GLN A 113 -12.34 2.36 -7.29
C GLN A 113 -10.81 2.42 -7.45
N VAL A 114 -10.21 1.33 -7.94
CA VAL A 114 -8.79 1.26 -8.32
C VAL A 114 -8.66 1.52 -9.82
N TYR A 115 -7.92 2.55 -10.19
CA TYR A 115 -7.74 3.02 -11.55
C TYR A 115 -6.35 2.66 -12.08
N LEU A 116 -6.31 2.01 -13.23
CA LEU A 116 -5.09 1.63 -13.96
C LEU A 116 -5.19 2.13 -15.41
N GLY A 117 -4.09 2.12 -16.16
CA GLY A 117 -4.14 2.50 -17.57
C GLY A 117 -2.79 2.66 -18.22
N ASN A 118 -2.47 3.89 -18.65
CA ASN A 118 -1.33 4.17 -19.52
C ASN A 118 -1.38 3.41 -20.87
N ILE A 119 -2.59 3.15 -21.36
CA ILE A 119 -2.88 2.67 -22.71
C ILE A 119 -3.50 3.83 -23.48
N PHE A 120 -3.00 4.10 -24.70
CA PHE A 120 -3.46 5.22 -25.52
C PHE A 120 -4.99 5.20 -25.71
N GLY A 121 -5.67 6.29 -25.34
CA GLY A 121 -7.13 6.41 -25.40
C GLY A 121 -7.90 5.71 -24.27
N LEU A 122 -7.24 4.95 -23.40
CA LEU A 122 -7.83 4.22 -22.27
C LEU A 122 -7.13 4.54 -20.94
N PHE A 123 -6.74 5.81 -20.78
CA PHE A 123 -6.18 6.28 -19.51
C PHE A 123 -7.23 6.20 -18.40
N THR A 124 -6.80 5.80 -17.19
CA THR A 124 -7.62 5.86 -15.97
C THR A 124 -8.94 5.07 -16.03
N LYS A 125 -8.88 3.79 -16.42
CA LYS A 125 -10.02 2.87 -16.30
C LYS A 125 -9.90 2.01 -15.04
N THR A 126 -11.03 1.59 -14.49
CA THR A 126 -11.04 0.84 -13.22
C THR A 126 -10.54 -0.58 -13.43
N VAL A 127 -10.06 -1.22 -12.37
CA VAL A 127 -9.73 -2.66 -12.36
C VAL A 127 -10.94 -3.48 -12.86
N MET A 128 -12.15 -3.15 -12.41
CA MET A 128 -13.38 -3.81 -12.85
C MET A 128 -13.59 -3.71 -14.38
N PHE A 129 -13.32 -2.55 -14.98
CA PHE A 129 -13.36 -2.39 -16.42
C PHE A 129 -12.35 -3.34 -17.09
N TRP A 130 -11.09 -3.34 -16.64
CA TRP A 130 -10.04 -4.15 -17.25
C TRP A 130 -10.29 -5.65 -17.16
N LYS A 131 -10.88 -6.13 -16.08
CA LYS A 131 -11.27 -7.55 -15.94
C LYS A 131 -12.18 -8.04 -17.07
N GLY A 132 -13.01 -7.17 -17.64
CA GLY A 132 -13.85 -7.48 -18.81
C GLY A 132 -13.09 -7.73 -20.11
N TYR A 133 -11.79 -7.38 -20.15
CA TYR A 133 -10.92 -7.51 -21.34
C TYR A 133 -9.94 -8.68 -21.24
N LYS A 134 -10.11 -9.57 -20.26
CA LYS A 134 -9.20 -10.72 -20.05
C LYS A 134 -8.98 -11.56 -21.32
N ASP A 135 -10.06 -11.78 -22.06
CA ASP A 135 -10.09 -12.61 -23.28
C ASP A 135 -9.95 -11.77 -24.57
N GLU A 136 -9.57 -10.49 -24.47
CA GLU A 136 -9.31 -9.65 -25.62
C GLU A 136 -8.17 -10.25 -26.47
N LYS A 137 -8.33 -10.22 -27.80
CA LYS A 137 -7.25 -10.64 -28.70
C LYS A 137 -6.04 -9.72 -28.52
N PRO A 138 -4.80 -10.24 -28.63
CA PRO A 138 -3.60 -9.41 -28.60
C PRO A 138 -3.69 -8.20 -29.54
N GLY A 139 -3.40 -7.02 -29.00
CA GLY A 139 -3.34 -5.78 -29.77
C GLY A 139 -2.01 -5.63 -30.49
N ARG A 140 -1.94 -4.71 -31.47
CA ARG A 140 -0.67 -4.32 -32.12
C ARG A 140 -0.02 -3.15 -31.39
N PHE A 141 0.35 -3.34 -30.12
CA PHE A 141 1.15 -2.34 -29.41
C PHE A 141 2.49 -2.13 -30.14
N LEU A 142 2.91 -0.88 -30.34
CA LEU A 142 4.12 -0.57 -31.12
C LEU A 142 5.42 -0.95 -30.39
N GLN A 143 5.37 -1.03 -29.06
CA GLN A 143 6.51 -1.37 -28.19
C GLN A 143 6.83 -2.87 -28.24
N GLU A 144 8.10 -3.20 -28.47
CA GLU A 144 8.56 -4.54 -28.82
C GLU A 144 8.19 -5.64 -27.79
N GLY A 145 8.22 -5.31 -26.49
CA GLY A 145 7.81 -6.22 -25.41
C GLY A 145 6.29 -6.40 -25.22
N MET A 146 5.47 -5.54 -25.83
CA MET A 146 4.00 -5.54 -25.67
C MET A 146 3.25 -5.95 -26.95
N ARG A 147 3.97 -6.16 -28.07
CA ARG A 147 3.40 -6.50 -29.40
C ARG A 147 2.46 -7.71 -29.43
N ARG A 148 2.56 -8.59 -28.43
CA ARG A 148 1.73 -9.81 -28.29
C ARG A 148 0.80 -9.77 -27.09
N MET A 149 0.75 -8.65 -26.37
CA MET A 149 -0.13 -8.48 -25.21
C MET A 149 -1.47 -7.90 -25.66
N ASN A 150 -2.54 -8.30 -24.97
CA ASN A 150 -3.79 -7.55 -25.00
C ASN A 150 -3.75 -6.45 -23.92
N SER A 151 -4.75 -5.58 -23.90
CA SER A 151 -4.78 -4.46 -22.97
C SER A 151 -4.77 -4.94 -21.51
N TYR A 152 -5.48 -6.03 -21.23
CA TYR A 152 -5.52 -6.68 -19.92
C TYR A 152 -4.13 -7.11 -19.43
N ASN A 153 -3.32 -7.73 -20.29
CA ASN A 153 -1.97 -8.18 -19.94
C ASN A 153 -1.06 -7.00 -19.63
N VAL A 154 -1.15 -5.91 -20.40
CA VAL A 154 -0.35 -4.69 -20.15
C VAL A 154 -0.66 -4.10 -18.78
N VAL A 155 -1.94 -3.90 -18.44
CA VAL A 155 -2.30 -3.35 -17.12
C VAL A 155 -2.05 -4.33 -15.98
N SER A 156 -2.12 -5.64 -16.23
CA SER A 156 -1.76 -6.66 -15.23
C SER A 156 -0.27 -6.63 -14.90
N VAL A 157 0.60 -6.42 -15.90
CA VAL A 157 2.03 -6.21 -15.67
C VAL A 157 2.27 -4.96 -14.83
N GLN A 158 1.64 -3.83 -15.18
CA GLN A 158 1.76 -2.59 -14.40
C GLN A 158 1.33 -2.75 -12.95
N ALA A 159 0.21 -3.44 -12.71
CA ALA A 159 -0.29 -3.71 -11.37
C ALA A 159 0.71 -4.54 -10.55
N ARG A 160 1.26 -5.60 -11.16
CA ARG A 160 2.29 -6.44 -10.54
C ARG A 160 3.55 -5.64 -10.24
N ASP A 161 4.09 -4.92 -11.21
CA ASP A 161 5.34 -4.17 -11.05
C ASP A 161 5.21 -3.09 -9.96
N PHE A 162 4.04 -2.43 -9.89
CA PHE A 162 3.74 -1.50 -8.80
C PHE A 162 3.74 -2.19 -7.43
N MET A 163 3.04 -3.32 -7.29
CA MET A 163 3.04 -4.10 -6.05
C MET A 163 4.45 -4.54 -5.66
N GLU A 164 5.22 -5.12 -6.58
CA GLU A 164 6.58 -5.60 -6.32
C GLU A 164 7.50 -4.48 -5.82
N SER A 165 7.39 -3.28 -6.40
CA SER A 165 8.19 -2.11 -5.99
C SER A 165 7.90 -1.60 -4.57
N HIS A 166 6.81 -2.05 -3.94
CA HIS A 166 6.42 -1.68 -2.57
C HIS A 166 6.51 -2.86 -1.59
N ILE A 167 5.94 -4.01 -1.95
CA ILE A 167 5.85 -5.20 -1.09
C ILE A 167 7.23 -5.69 -0.67
N GLY A 168 8.19 -5.77 -1.60
CA GLY A 168 9.55 -6.22 -1.31
C GLY A 168 10.25 -5.35 -0.26
N PRO A 169 10.37 -4.02 -0.49
CA PRO A 169 10.92 -3.09 0.49
C PRO A 169 10.16 -3.08 1.82
N MET A 170 8.83 -3.02 1.80
CA MET A 170 8.00 -3.03 3.02
C MET A 170 8.23 -4.29 3.85
N THR A 171 8.23 -5.46 3.21
CA THR A 171 8.50 -6.74 3.88
C THR A 171 9.89 -6.78 4.52
N THR A 172 10.89 -6.24 3.83
CA THR A 172 12.26 -6.16 4.35
C THR A 172 12.33 -5.29 5.59
N ILE A 173 11.68 -4.12 5.55
CA ILE A 173 11.62 -3.20 6.69
C ILE A 173 10.87 -3.82 7.86
N LEU A 174 9.69 -4.41 7.62
CA LEU A 174 8.88 -5.04 8.67
C LEU A 174 9.68 -6.12 9.43
N ARG A 175 10.46 -6.95 8.72
CA ARG A 175 11.34 -7.94 9.36
C ARG A 175 12.40 -7.32 10.28
N LYS A 176 12.96 -6.17 9.91
CA LYS A 176 13.91 -5.45 10.77
C LYS A 176 13.21 -4.90 12.02
N LEU A 177 12.03 -4.32 11.85
CA LEU A 177 11.22 -3.80 12.96
C LEU A 177 10.80 -4.92 13.92
N GLU A 178 10.45 -6.09 13.39
CA GLU A 178 10.14 -7.31 14.16
C GLU A 178 11.36 -7.83 14.95
N ALA A 179 12.58 -7.66 14.45
CA ALA A 179 13.81 -8.10 15.10
C ALA A 179 14.30 -7.11 16.17
N ALA A 180 13.94 -5.84 16.05
CA ALA A 180 14.32 -4.77 16.98
C ALA A 180 13.44 -4.71 18.25
N GLY A 181 12.29 -5.38 18.24
CA GLY A 181 11.35 -5.50 19.38
C GLY A 181 11.15 -6.93 19.86
#